data_AF-A0A4Q9LRH1-F1
#
_entry.id   AF-A0A4Q9LRH1-F1
#
_cell.length_a   1.000
_cell.length_b   1.000
_cell.length_c   1.000
_cell.angle_alpha   90.00
_cell.angle_beta   90.00
_cell.angle_gamma   90.00
#
_symmetry.space_group_name_H-M   'P 1'
#
loop_
_entity.id
_entity.type
_entity.pdbx_description
1 polymer ?
#
loop_
_entity_poly.entity_id
_entity_poly.type
_entity_poly.pdbx_seq_one_letter_code
_entity_poly.pdbx_strand_id
1 'polypeptide(L)'
;MPIHLNFSKNIRSSNSAFAFVSIGANIKIPQGSGPFCYRIHGQMYHISGTLHPDKNHSRQYAQLYIFDEDVANNERINEPANKTCYLRLMEKISDVMKSNPFACAFKMMYGVEEAQKYLKPNIETQIVMEIVQNRKTDPR
;
A
#
# COMPACT_ATOMS: atom_id res chain seq x y z
N MET A 1 -26.12 1.64 2.86
CA MET A 1 -25.81 0.80 1.67
C MET A 1 -25.04 -0.44 2.14
N PRO A 2 -25.29 -1.64 1.60
CA PRO A 2 -24.52 -2.84 1.93
C PRO A 2 -23.02 -2.70 1.58
N ILE A 3 -22.15 -3.35 2.35
CA ILE A 3 -20.68 -3.28 2.17
C ILE A 3 -20.26 -3.78 0.78
N HIS A 4 -20.84 -4.88 0.30
CA HIS A 4 -20.52 -5.45 -1.01
C HIS A 4 -20.82 -4.47 -2.16
N LEU A 5 -21.88 -3.66 -2.02
CA LEU A 5 -22.26 -2.68 -3.02
C LEU A 5 -21.35 -1.45 -2.97
N ASN A 6 -20.90 -1.06 -1.77
CA ASN A 6 -19.88 -0.02 -1.60
C ASN A 6 -18.53 -0.46 -2.20
N PHE A 7 -18.12 -1.71 -1.99
CA PHE A 7 -16.92 -2.27 -2.60
C PHE A 7 -17.01 -2.30 -4.12
N SER A 8 -18.09 -2.87 -4.68
CA SER A 8 -18.27 -2.97 -6.14
C SER A 8 -18.25 -1.59 -6.81
N LYS A 9 -18.92 -0.60 -6.22
CA LYS A 9 -18.92 0.79 -6.74
C LYS A 9 -17.57 1.48 -6.63
N ASN A 10 -16.77 1.17 -5.61
CA ASN A 10 -15.49 1.82 -5.33
C ASN A 10 -14.28 0.90 -5.55
N ILE A 11 -14.42 -0.17 -6.33
CA ILE A 11 -13.41 -1.26 -6.41
C ILE A 11 -12.00 -0.76 -6.71
N ARG A 12 -11.88 0.26 -7.57
CA ARG A 12 -10.57 0.86 -7.91
C ARG A 12 -9.96 1.58 -6.70
N SER A 13 -10.74 2.44 -6.04
CA SER A 13 -10.32 3.17 -4.85
C SER A 13 -9.97 2.22 -3.72
N SER A 14 -10.83 1.23 -3.43
CA SER A 14 -10.58 0.23 -2.40
C SER A 14 -9.31 -0.59 -2.69
N ASN A 15 -9.12 -1.09 -3.91
CA ASN A 15 -7.92 -1.85 -4.25
C ASN A 15 -6.66 -0.96 -4.17
N SER A 16 -6.76 0.30 -4.61
CA SER A 16 -5.64 1.25 -4.53
C SER A 16 -5.28 1.59 -3.09
N ALA A 17 -6.26 1.70 -2.19
CA ALA A 17 -6.04 2.02 -0.77
C ALA A 17 -5.26 0.93 -0.02
N PHE A 18 -5.27 -0.30 -0.53
CA PHE A 18 -4.53 -1.45 0.02
C PHE A 18 -3.34 -1.88 -0.85
N ALA A 19 -3.00 -1.14 -1.90
CA ALA A 19 -1.83 -1.44 -2.72
C ALA A 19 -0.54 -1.21 -1.92
N PHE A 20 0.44 -2.11 -2.05
CA PHE A 20 1.77 -1.95 -1.43
C PHE A 20 2.69 -1.01 -2.21
N VAL A 21 2.51 -0.96 -3.52
CA VAL A 21 3.36 -0.19 -4.43
C VAL A 21 2.48 0.58 -5.39
N SER A 22 2.95 1.77 -5.75
CA SER A 22 2.39 2.47 -6.90
C SER A 22 3.09 2.02 -8.17
N ILE A 23 2.38 2.13 -9.29
CA ILE A 23 2.96 1.90 -10.62
C ILE A 23 3.20 3.27 -11.24
N GLY A 24 4.47 3.56 -11.54
CA GLY A 24 4.85 4.71 -12.35
C GLY A 24 4.87 4.31 -13.82
N ALA A 25 4.21 5.08 -14.68
CA ALA A 25 4.22 4.87 -16.12
C ALA A 25 4.04 6.20 -16.87
N ASN A 26 4.71 6.34 -18.01
CA ASN A 26 4.40 7.42 -18.94
C ASN A 26 3.13 7.06 -19.73
N ILE A 27 2.03 7.74 -19.42
CA ILE A 27 0.70 7.43 -19.97
C ILE A 27 0.44 8.32 -21.18
N LYS A 28 0.16 7.67 -22.32
CA LYS A 28 -0.39 8.35 -23.51
C LYS A 28 -1.83 7.91 -23.74
N ILE A 29 -2.75 8.87 -23.73
CA ILE A 29 -4.14 8.65 -24.09
C ILE A 29 -4.23 8.62 -25.62
N PRO A 30 -4.67 7.51 -26.25
CA PRO A 30 -4.87 7.46 -27.69
C PRO A 30 -5.97 8.44 -28.11
N GLN A 31 -5.77 9.17 -29.21
CA GLN A 31 -6.80 10.01 -29.79
C GLN A 31 -7.78 9.17 -30.61
N GLY A 32 -9.08 9.48 -30.55
CA GLY A 32 -10.13 8.83 -31.35
C GLY A 32 -11.32 8.33 -30.53
N SER A 33 -12.31 7.77 -31.23
CA SER A 33 -13.63 7.37 -30.72
C SER A 33 -13.70 5.90 -30.28
N GLY A 34 -12.68 5.41 -29.56
CA GLY A 34 -12.61 4.02 -29.09
C GLY A 34 -12.91 3.84 -27.60
N PRO A 35 -13.04 2.60 -27.11
CA PRO A 35 -13.09 2.32 -25.67
C PRO A 35 -11.90 2.94 -24.94
N PHE A 36 -12.13 3.42 -23.71
CA PHE A 36 -11.08 4.05 -22.91
C PHE A 36 -9.90 3.10 -22.70
N CYS A 37 -8.76 3.44 -23.26
CA CYS A 37 -7.51 2.74 -23.09
C CYS A 37 -6.37 3.74 -22.87
N TYR A 38 -5.35 3.32 -22.12
CA TYR A 38 -4.11 4.05 -21.96
C TYR A 38 -2.97 3.20 -22.49
N ARG A 39 -2.02 3.83 -23.19
CA ARG A 39 -0.79 3.18 -23.63
C ARG A 39 0.31 3.54 -22.65
N ILE A 40 0.94 2.50 -22.10
CA ILE A 40 2.16 2.62 -21.30
C ILE A 40 3.33 2.36 -22.25
N HIS A 41 4.26 3.31 -22.33
CA HIS A 41 5.49 3.15 -23.09
C HIS A 41 6.69 2.99 -22.15
N GLY A 42 7.63 2.13 -22.55
CA GLY A 42 8.86 1.88 -21.80
C GLY A 42 8.71 0.82 -20.70
N GLN A 43 9.63 0.85 -19.74
CA GLN A 43 9.66 -0.09 -18.63
C GLN A 43 8.70 0.35 -17.53
N MET A 44 7.95 -0.60 -16.96
CA MET A 44 7.18 -0.36 -15.74
C MET A 44 8.11 -0.42 -14.53
N TYR A 45 7.99 0.55 -13.64
CA TYR A 45 8.69 0.55 -12.36
C TYR A 45 7.67 0.56 -11.22
N HIS A 46 7.93 -0.30 -10.24
CA HIS A 46 7.23 -0.28 -8.96
C HIS A 46 7.91 0.75 -8.08
N ILE A 47 7.15 1.76 -7.65
CA ILE A 47 7.65 2.73 -6.69
C ILE A 47 7.27 2.21 -5.32
N SER A 48 8.25 1.59 -4.66
CA SER A 48 8.22 1.33 -3.23
C SER A 48 8.94 2.50 -2.56
N GLY A 49 8.18 3.36 -1.89
CA GLY A 49 8.74 4.51 -1.19
C GLY A 49 9.60 4.12 0.00
N THR A 50 10.15 5.12 0.68
CA THR A 50 10.77 4.99 2.00
C THR A 50 9.79 4.39 3.01
N LEU A 51 10.32 3.79 4.08
CA LEU A 51 9.51 3.19 5.14
C LEU A 51 8.61 4.24 5.84
N HIS A 52 9.13 5.46 6.00
CA HIS A 52 8.39 6.60 6.53
C HIS A 52 8.11 7.63 5.44
N PRO A 53 7.00 8.40 5.55
CA PRO A 53 6.73 9.48 4.62
C PRO A 53 7.75 10.60 4.80
N ASP A 54 8.00 11.35 3.73
CA ASP A 54 8.78 12.58 3.81
C ASP A 54 8.08 13.60 4.72
N LYS A 55 8.86 14.56 5.24
CA LYS A 55 8.31 15.65 6.05
C LYS A 55 7.13 16.31 5.29
N ASN A 56 6.00 16.44 5.97
CA ASN A 56 4.74 17.02 5.47
C ASN A 56 3.95 16.17 4.45
N HIS A 57 4.32 14.91 4.21
CA HIS A 57 3.54 14.01 3.36
C HIS A 57 2.72 13.01 4.19
N SER A 58 1.52 12.67 3.71
CA SER A 58 0.72 11.58 4.29
C SER A 58 1.37 10.23 4.00
N ARG A 59 1.03 9.23 4.82
CA ARG A 59 1.51 7.86 4.59
C ARG A 59 0.76 7.24 3.42
N GLN A 60 1.49 6.56 2.54
CA GLN A 60 0.90 5.93 1.37
C GLN A 60 1.42 4.50 1.16
N TYR A 61 0.59 3.69 0.51
CA TYR A 61 0.93 2.34 0.08
C TYR A 61 1.47 1.44 1.21
N ALA A 62 2.64 0.84 1.04
CA ALA A 62 3.30 -0.03 2.02
C ALA A 62 3.47 0.60 3.42
N GLN A 63 3.62 1.93 3.51
CA GLN A 63 3.81 2.64 4.78
C GLN A 63 2.61 2.47 5.73
N LEU A 64 1.42 2.25 5.17
CA LEU A 64 0.18 2.04 5.93
C LEU A 64 0.11 0.66 6.59
N TYR A 65 1.05 -0.25 6.31
CA TYR A 65 1.10 -1.58 6.93
C TYR A 65 2.04 -1.65 8.14
N ILE A 66 2.76 -0.56 8.43
CA ILE A 66 3.69 -0.47 9.57
C ILE A 66 2.94 -0.27 10.90
N PHE A 67 1.85 0.50 10.84
CA PHE A 67 1.08 0.90 12.02
C PHE A 67 -0.09 -0.04 12.30
N ASP A 68 -0.72 0.19 13.45
CA ASP A 68 -1.99 -0.43 13.78
C ASP A 68 -3.05 -0.16 12.73
N GLU A 69 -3.92 -1.14 12.55
CA GLU A 69 -4.90 -1.16 11.46
C GLU A 69 -5.90 -0.01 11.56
N ASP A 70 -6.25 0.40 12.78
CA ASP A 70 -7.18 1.50 13.01
C ASP A 70 -6.59 2.83 12.53
N VAL A 71 -5.31 3.07 12.79
CA VAL A 71 -4.59 4.25 12.31
C VAL A 71 -4.51 4.21 10.79
N ALA A 72 -4.11 3.06 10.22
CA ALA A 72 -4.01 2.89 8.78
C ALA A 72 -5.36 3.07 8.04
N ASN A 73 -6.45 2.56 8.61
CA ASN A 73 -7.79 2.68 8.02
C ASN A 73 -8.32 4.12 8.08
N ASN A 74 -8.00 4.86 9.14
CA ASN A 74 -8.31 6.29 9.23
C ASN A 74 -7.54 7.10 8.18
N GLU A 75 -6.24 6.82 7.98
CA GLU A 75 -5.49 7.44 6.89
C GLU A 75 -6.11 7.12 5.53
N ARG A 76 -6.47 5.85 5.28
CA ARG A 76 -7.13 5.44 4.01
C ARG A 76 -8.43 6.18 3.76
N ILE A 77 -9.28 6.38 4.77
CA ILE A 77 -10.59 7.02 4.56
C ILE A 77 -10.49 8.53 4.37
N ASN A 78 -9.43 9.15 4.92
CA ASN A 78 -9.17 10.58 4.77
C ASN A 78 -8.62 10.95 3.38
N GLU A 79 -8.14 9.97 2.60
CA GLU A 79 -7.68 10.26 1.24
C GLU A 79 -8.84 10.65 0.31
N PRO A 80 -8.74 11.75 -0.46
CA PRO A 80 -9.83 12.23 -1.30
C PRO A 80 -10.36 11.20 -2.31
N ALA A 81 -9.49 10.29 -2.77
CA ALA A 81 -9.84 9.20 -3.68
C ALA A 81 -10.80 8.16 -3.06
N ASN A 82 -10.89 8.12 -1.73
CA ASN A 82 -11.67 7.17 -0.94
C ASN A 82 -12.89 7.81 -0.26
N LYS A 83 -13.23 9.07 -0.56
CA LYS A 83 -14.34 9.81 0.07
C LYS A 83 -15.72 9.11 0.05
N THR A 84 -15.91 8.19 -0.90
CA THR A 84 -17.15 7.41 -1.07
C THR A 84 -17.06 5.99 -0.52
N CYS A 85 -15.88 5.56 -0.07
CA CYS A 85 -15.69 4.30 0.63
C CYS A 85 -16.23 4.41 2.05
N TYR A 86 -16.61 3.28 2.65
CA TYR A 86 -17.00 3.22 4.07
C TYR A 86 -15.86 2.72 4.93
N LEU A 87 -15.73 3.22 6.15
CA LEU A 87 -14.72 2.74 7.10
C LEU A 87 -14.84 1.23 7.34
N ARG A 88 -16.08 0.73 7.51
CA ARG A 88 -16.36 -0.71 7.67
C ARG A 88 -15.91 -1.57 6.48
N LEU A 89 -15.81 -0.98 5.28
CA LEU A 89 -15.23 -1.68 4.13
C LEU A 89 -13.71 -1.80 4.30
N MET A 90 -13.03 -0.72 4.72
CA MET A 90 -11.59 -0.73 4.98
C MET A 90 -11.23 -1.73 6.09
N GLU A 91 -11.98 -1.73 7.20
CA GLU A 91 -11.83 -2.73 8.28
C GLU A 91 -11.93 -4.15 7.74
N LYS A 92 -12.93 -4.42 6.88
CA LYS A 92 -13.12 -5.76 6.33
C LYS A 92 -12.01 -6.21 5.39
N ILE A 93 -11.45 -5.29 4.61
CA ILE A 93 -10.30 -5.59 3.75
C ILE A 93 -9.05 -5.76 4.62
N SER A 94 -8.85 -4.94 5.65
CA SER A 94 -7.76 -5.06 6.62
C SER A 94 -7.75 -6.45 7.27
N ASP A 95 -8.91 -6.95 7.68
CA ASP A 95 -9.06 -8.32 8.21
C ASP A 95 -8.58 -9.39 7.23
N VAL A 96 -8.87 -9.25 5.93
CA VAL A 96 -8.38 -10.17 4.90
C VAL A 96 -6.86 -10.06 4.77
N MET A 97 -6.34 -8.84 4.81
CA MET A 97 -4.90 -8.56 4.68
C MET A 97 -4.07 -9.09 5.84
N LYS A 98 -4.65 -9.40 7.01
CA LYS A 98 -3.93 -10.07 8.13
C LYS A 98 -3.28 -11.40 7.74
N SER A 99 -3.88 -12.09 6.76
CA SER A 99 -3.34 -13.36 6.24
C SER A 99 -2.32 -13.18 5.11
N ASN A 100 -2.11 -11.94 4.65
CA ASN A 100 -1.19 -11.64 3.57
C ASN A 100 0.26 -11.58 4.11
N PRO A 101 1.18 -12.43 3.61
CA PRO A 101 2.55 -12.50 4.14
C PRO A 101 3.32 -11.19 3.94
N PHE A 102 3.03 -10.42 2.90
CA PHE A 102 3.65 -9.10 2.69
C PHE A 102 3.15 -8.08 3.71
N ALA A 103 1.83 -8.04 4.00
CA ALA A 103 1.29 -7.16 5.05
C ALA A 103 1.95 -7.45 6.40
N CYS A 104 2.09 -8.74 6.74
CA CYS A 104 2.77 -9.17 7.95
C CYS A 104 4.22 -8.71 8.01
N ALA A 105 4.98 -8.83 6.91
CA ALA A 105 6.37 -8.40 6.85
C ALA A 105 6.52 -6.90 7.19
N PHE A 106 5.63 -6.04 6.67
CA PHE A 106 5.66 -4.60 6.97
C PHE A 106 5.27 -4.29 8.43
N LYS A 107 4.32 -5.02 9.01
CA LYS A 107 3.95 -4.84 10.42
C LYS A 107 5.10 -5.20 11.37
N MET A 108 5.86 -6.25 11.05
CA MET A 108 7.02 -6.66 11.85
C MET A 108 8.17 -5.64 11.80
N MET A 109 8.29 -4.85 10.72
CA MET A 109 9.34 -3.84 10.60
C MET A 109 9.27 -2.74 11.66
N TYR A 110 8.07 -2.38 12.13
CA TYR A 110 7.92 -1.42 13.22
C TYR A 110 8.64 -1.91 14.49
N GLY A 111 8.46 -3.20 14.84
CA GLY A 111 9.14 -3.81 15.98
C GLY A 111 10.66 -3.87 15.80
N VAL A 112 11.14 -4.15 14.59
CA VAL A 112 12.57 -4.13 14.26
C VAL A 112 13.15 -2.72 14.45
N GLU A 113 12.43 -1.71 13.99
CA GLU A 113 12.82 -0.31 14.13
C GLU A 113 12.94 0.12 15.60
N GLU A 114 11.91 -0.15 16.40
CA GLU A 114 11.90 0.19 17.83
C GLU A 114 13.01 -0.53 18.60
N ALA A 115 13.25 -1.81 18.31
CA ALA A 115 14.34 -2.57 18.93
C ALA A 115 15.72 -1.99 18.57
N GLN A 116 15.92 -1.57 17.32
CA GLN A 116 17.18 -0.96 16.92
C GLN A 116 17.40 0.42 17.54
N LYS A 117 16.35 1.26 17.62
CA LYS A 117 16.41 2.55 18.32
C LYS A 117 16.78 2.39 19.80
N TYR A 118 16.23 1.37 20.46
CA TYR A 118 16.56 1.07 21.85
C TYR A 118 18.04 0.67 22.02
N LEU A 119 18.58 -0.16 21.11
CA LEU A 119 19.96 -0.65 21.18
C LEU A 119 21.00 0.41 20.81
N LYS A 120 20.68 1.31 19.87
CA LYS A 120 21.59 2.32 19.33
C LYS A 120 20.92 3.70 19.19
N PRO A 121 20.58 4.36 20.30
CA PRO A 121 19.74 5.58 20.29
C PRO A 121 20.37 6.78 19.56
N ASN A 122 21.69 6.80 19.39
CA ASN A 122 22.44 7.92 18.80
C ASN A 122 23.01 7.62 17.41
N ILE A 123 22.59 6.53 16.77
CA ILE A 123 23.03 6.16 15.43
C ILE A 123 21.81 6.15 14.52
N GLU A 124 21.87 6.94 13.45
CA GLU A 124 20.87 6.88 12.40
C GLU A 124 20.82 5.46 11.83
N THR A 125 19.69 4.80 12.02
CA THR A 125 19.55 3.39 11.68
C THR A 125 18.90 3.26 10.31
N GLN A 126 19.64 2.72 9.35
CA GLN A 126 19.09 2.37 8.05
C GLN A 126 18.49 0.96 8.12
N ILE A 127 17.17 0.87 7.93
CA ILE A 127 16.45 -0.42 7.87
C ILE A 127 16.00 -0.65 6.44
N VAL A 128 16.37 -1.80 5.88
CA VAL A 128 16.04 -2.19 4.52
C VAL A 128 15.18 -3.45 4.58
N MET A 129 14.03 -3.41 3.93
CA MET A 129 13.25 -4.61 3.63
C MET A 129 13.52 -5.02 2.19
N GLU A 130 13.87 -6.30 1.99
CA GLU A 130 13.99 -6.90 0.68
C GLU A 130 13.01 -8.08 0.56
N ILE A 131 12.18 -8.07 -0.48
CA ILE A 131 11.32 -9.20 -0.82
C ILE A 131 12.08 -10.07 -1.82
N VAL A 132 12.65 -11.17 -1.34
CA VAL A 132 13.45 -12.09 -2.17
C VAL A 132 12.56 -13.23 -2.66
N GLN A 133 12.30 -13.28 -3.96
CA GLN A 133 11.62 -14.42 -4.58
C GLN A 133 12.64 -15.54 -4.85
N ASN A 134 12.49 -16.69 -4.19
CA ASN A 134 13.39 -17.82 -4.38
C ASN A 134 12.63 -18.99 -5.02
N ARG A 135 12.84 -19.17 -6.32
CA ARG A 135 12.20 -20.21 -7.14
C ARG A 135 12.46 -21.65 -6.66
N LYS A 136 13.43 -21.87 -5.77
CA LYS A 136 13.70 -23.20 -5.19
C LYS A 136 12.88 -23.49 -3.93
N THR A 137 12.42 -22.46 -3.23
CA THR A 137 11.77 -22.60 -1.91
C THR A 137 10.33 -22.08 -1.88
N ASP A 138 9.92 -21.28 -2.86
CA ASP A 138 8.54 -20.80 -2.94
C ASP A 138 7.60 -21.89 -3.49
N PRO A 139 6.54 -22.27 -2.75
CA PRO A 139 5.54 -23.21 -3.25
C PRO A 139 4.81 -22.59 -4.45
N ARG A 140 4.67 -23.39 -5.52
CA ARG A 140 3.85 -23.03 -6.69
C ARG A 140 2.37 -23.19 -6.42
#